data_AF-A0A1J5QK86-F1
#
_entry.id   AF-A0A1J5QK86-F1
#
_cell.length_a   1.000
_cell.length_b   1.000
_cell.length_c   1.000
_cell.angle_alpha   90.00
_cell.angle_beta   90.00
_cell.angle_gamma   90.00
#
_symmetry.space_group_name_H-M   'P 1'
#
loop_
_entity.id
_entity.type
_entity.pdbx_description
1 polymer ?
#
loop_
_entity_poly.entity_id
_entity_poly.type
_entity_poly.pdbx_seq_one_letter_code
_entity_poly.pdbx_strand_id
1 'polypeptide(L)'
;MNNLNLVKGLVLMAIALIFGLGALNYHIGHFSSAGPGLFPLMVSCLLFLIGLISAVRSRFVQAVPLDYNMKNIAIILLSLCGFALLSQYLNMIAGIVFLVFCSSYAGTSYSVVRNLKISASLIAIAFAFQHLLGLQLPLF
;
A
#
# COMPACT_ATOMS: atom_id res chain seq x y z
N MET A 1 -8.75 -28.04 0.01
CA MET A 1 -8.42 -27.18 -1.15
C MET A 1 -8.26 -25.75 -0.64
N ASN A 2 -7.14 -25.12 -0.93
CA ASN A 2 -6.63 -23.94 -0.25
C ASN A 2 -7.52 -22.70 -0.55
N ASN A 3 -8.21 -22.14 0.47
CA ASN A 3 -9.18 -21.04 0.30
C ASN A 3 -8.45 -19.69 0.13
N LEU A 4 -8.64 -19.03 -1.01
CA LEU A 4 -8.03 -17.74 -1.35
C LEU A 4 -8.25 -16.68 -0.26
N ASN A 5 -9.44 -16.63 0.33
CA ASN A 5 -9.80 -15.62 1.33
C ASN A 5 -9.06 -15.85 2.65
N LEU A 6 -8.87 -17.12 3.03
CA LEU A 6 -8.09 -17.50 4.20
C LEU A 6 -6.61 -17.16 3.99
N VAL A 7 -6.05 -17.51 2.83
CA VAL A 7 -4.65 -17.23 2.50
C VAL A 7 -4.39 -15.73 2.44
N LYS A 8 -5.27 -14.93 1.82
CA LYS A 8 -5.16 -13.46 1.84
C LYS A 8 -5.13 -12.91 3.26
N GLY A 9 -6.06 -13.35 4.12
CA GLY A 9 -6.10 -12.93 5.52
C GLY A 9 -4.82 -13.29 6.29
N LEU A 10 -4.34 -14.52 6.15
CA LEU A 10 -3.11 -14.98 6.80
C LEU A 10 -1.86 -14.24 6.30
N VAL A 11 -1.76 -13.97 4.99
CA VAL A 11 -0.64 -13.20 4.42
C VAL A 11 -0.65 -11.77 4.95
N LEU A 12 -1.82 -11.11 5.01
CA LEU A 12 -1.94 -9.77 5.60
C LEU A 12 -1.52 -9.77 7.08
N MET A 13 -1.97 -10.76 7.87
CA MET A 13 -1.56 -10.91 9.27
C MET A 13 -0.05 -11.15 9.40
N ALA A 14 0.54 -11.99 8.55
CA ALA A 14 1.97 -12.27 8.58
C ALA A 14 2.81 -11.03 8.27
N ILE A 15 2.46 -10.29 7.20
CA ILE A 15 3.12 -9.02 6.86
C ILE A 15 2.96 -8.02 8.00
N ALA A 16 1.75 -7.87 8.54
CA ALA A 16 1.49 -6.98 9.67
C ALA A 16 2.36 -7.30 10.89
N LEU A 17 2.53 -8.59 11.23
CA LEU A 17 3.39 -9.02 12.32
C LEU A 17 4.87 -8.73 12.04
N ILE A 18 5.37 -9.00 10.83
CA ILE A 18 6.77 -8.74 10.47
C ILE A 18 7.08 -7.25 10.64
N PHE A 19 6.27 -6.36 10.07
CA PHE A 19 6.49 -4.92 10.18
C PHE A 19 6.16 -4.38 11.58
N GLY A 20 5.15 -4.94 12.25
CA GLY A 20 4.72 -4.48 13.57
C GLY A 20 5.73 -4.83 14.66
N LEU A 21 6.22 -6.07 14.66
CA LEU A 21 7.31 -6.48 15.55
C LEU A 21 8.62 -5.77 15.19
N GLY A 22 8.88 -5.55 13.90
CA GLY A 22 9.99 -4.72 13.45
C GLY A 22 9.93 -3.30 14.01
N ALA A 23 8.74 -2.69 14.01
CA ALA A 23 8.49 -1.34 14.53
C ALA A 23 8.78 -1.20 16.03
N LEU A 24 8.62 -2.26 16.82
CA LEU A 24 8.94 -2.28 18.25
C LEU A 24 10.43 -2.10 18.54
N ASN A 25 11.31 -2.36 17.57
CA ASN A 25 12.74 -2.09 17.69
C ASN A 25 13.09 -0.60 17.53
N TYR A 26 12.12 0.23 17.12
CA TYR A 26 12.28 1.66 16.99
C TYR A 26 11.57 2.39 18.14
N HIS A 27 12.07 3.56 18.52
CA HIS A 27 11.39 4.41 19.47
C HIS A 27 10.02 4.82 18.90
N ILE A 28 8.95 4.46 19.62
CA ILE A 28 7.57 4.80 19.25
C ILE A 28 7.30 6.29 19.56
N GLY A 29 7.93 6.84 20.60
CA GLY A 29 7.69 8.22 21.02
C GLY A 29 6.30 8.41 21.65
N HIS A 30 5.82 9.65 21.65
CA HIS A 30 4.52 10.03 22.20
C HIS A 30 3.62 10.58 21.09
N PHE A 31 2.31 10.69 21.29
CA PHE A 31 1.42 11.29 20.28
C PHE A 31 1.77 12.76 19.93
N SER A 32 2.39 13.48 20.87
CA SER A 32 2.93 14.83 20.66
C SER A 32 4.28 14.87 19.95
N SER A 33 4.98 13.74 19.87
CA SER A 33 6.31 13.61 19.25
C SER A 33 6.47 12.19 18.75
N ALA A 34 5.86 11.92 17.59
CA ALA A 34 5.82 10.60 17.00
C ALA A 34 7.24 10.15 16.63
N GLY A 35 7.68 9.05 17.24
CA GLY A 35 8.92 8.39 16.89
C GLY A 35 8.77 7.56 15.60
N PRO A 36 9.88 7.14 15.00
CA PRO A 36 9.88 6.40 13.73
C PRO A 36 9.12 5.06 13.79
N GLY A 37 8.94 4.47 14.98
CA GLY A 37 8.18 3.23 15.16
C GLY A 37 6.66 3.40 15.20
N LEU A 38 6.14 4.60 15.46
CA LEU A 38 4.70 4.81 15.67
C LEU A 38 3.87 4.56 14.41
N PHE A 39 4.30 5.14 13.28
CA PHE A 39 3.57 4.99 12.02
C PHE A 39 3.53 3.53 11.53
N PRO A 40 4.67 2.81 11.41
CA PRO A 40 4.65 1.40 11.03
C PRO A 40 3.80 0.54 11.97
N LEU A 41 3.87 0.78 13.28
CA LEU A 41 3.11 0.01 14.27
C LEU A 41 1.59 0.22 14.14
N MET A 42 1.15 1.47 13.96
CA MET A 42 -0.27 1.79 13.73
C MET A 42 -0.81 1.13 12.46
N VAL A 43 -0.07 1.26 11.36
CA VAL A 43 -0.45 0.66 10.06
C VAL A 43 -0.49 -0.86 10.17
N SER A 44 0.50 -1.48 10.80
CA SER A 44 0.53 -2.92 11.07
C SER A 44 -0.65 -3.38 11.92
N CYS A 45 -1.03 -2.64 12.97
CA CYS A 45 -2.19 -2.99 13.80
C CYS A 45 -3.48 -3.01 12.96
N LEU A 46 -3.71 -1.97 12.16
CA LEU A 46 -4.87 -1.90 11.27
C LEU A 46 -4.86 -3.03 10.22
N LEU A 47 -3.71 -3.30 9.61
CA LEU A 47 -3.54 -4.41 8.66
C LEU A 47 -3.80 -5.77 9.29
N PHE A 48 -3.33 -5.99 10.52
CA PHE A 48 -3.57 -7.23 11.26
C PHE A 48 -5.05 -7.42 11.54
N LEU A 49 -5.77 -6.37 11.96
CA LEU A 49 -7.20 -6.42 12.17
C LEU A 49 -7.96 -6.75 10.88
N ILE A 50 -7.61 -6.10 9.76
CA ILE A 50 -8.21 -6.39 8.44
C ILE A 50 -7.94 -7.85 8.03
N GLY A 51 -6.72 -8.34 8.26
CA GLY A 51 -6.34 -9.73 8.00
C GLY A 51 -7.12 -10.73 8.87
N LEU A 52 -7.26 -10.44 10.15
CA LEU A 52 -8.02 -11.24 11.11
C LEU A 52 -9.50 -11.32 10.74
N ILE A 53 -10.12 -10.18 10.45
CA ILE A 53 -11.52 -10.10 9.99
C ILE A 53 -11.69 -10.91 8.71
N SER A 54 -10.76 -10.78 7.76
CA SER A 54 -10.80 -11.52 6.49
C SER A 54 -10.65 -13.04 6.69
N ALA A 55 -9.76 -13.48 7.59
CA ALA A 55 -9.55 -14.88 7.91
C ALA A 55 -10.77 -15.50 8.62
N VAL A 56 -11.38 -14.78 9.57
CA VAL A 56 -12.61 -15.21 10.25
C VAL A 56 -13.77 -15.28 9.26
N ARG A 57 -13.97 -14.23 8.46
CA ARG A 57 -15.01 -14.19 7.41
C ARG A 57 -14.85 -15.33 6.41
N SER A 58 -13.61 -15.74 6.09
CA SER A 58 -13.34 -16.85 5.18
C SER A 58 -13.91 -18.20 5.66
N ARG A 59 -14.24 -18.36 6.95
CA ARG A 59 -14.91 -19.56 7.47
C ARG A 59 -16.42 -19.58 7.18
N PHE A 60 -17.01 -18.42 6.94
CA PHE A 60 -18.45 -18.25 6.69
C PHE A 60 -18.79 -18.05 5.21
N VAL A 61 -17.78 -17.91 4.34
CA VAL A 61 -17.95 -17.66 2.90
C VAL A 61 -17.46 -18.88 2.12
N GLN A 62 -18.10 -19.16 0.97
CA GLN A 62 -17.69 -20.24 0.08
C GLN A 62 -16.22 -20.12 -0.32
N ALA A 63 -15.54 -21.26 -0.37
CA ALA A 63 -14.13 -21.30 -0.71
C ALA A 63 -13.92 -20.90 -2.17
N VAL A 64 -13.15 -19.83 -2.38
CA VAL A 64 -12.72 -19.42 -3.72
C VAL A 64 -11.39 -20.13 -4.00
N PRO A 65 -11.24 -20.80 -5.15
CA PRO A 65 -9.98 -21.43 -5.51
C PRO A 65 -8.87 -20.38 -5.60
N LEU A 66 -7.68 -20.74 -5.12
CA LEU A 66 -6.48 -19.94 -5.28
C LEU A 66 -6.04 -19.96 -6.74
N ASP A 67 -6.17 -18.82 -7.41
CA ASP A 67 -5.50 -18.56 -8.69
C ASP A 67 -4.30 -17.64 -8.45
N TYR A 68 -3.13 -18.07 -8.90
CA TYR A 68 -1.86 -17.41 -8.68
C TYR A 68 -1.50 -16.57 -9.89
N ASN A 69 -1.93 -15.31 -9.90
CA ASN A 69 -1.56 -14.38 -10.96
C ASN A 69 -0.20 -13.71 -10.69
N MET A 70 0.88 -14.47 -10.88
CA MET A 70 2.26 -14.00 -10.67
C MET A 70 2.60 -12.77 -11.52
N LYS A 71 2.00 -12.66 -12.72
CA LYS A 71 2.15 -11.49 -13.59
C LYS A 71 1.64 -10.22 -12.91
N ASN A 72 0.45 -10.25 -12.31
CA ASN A 72 -0.12 -9.09 -11.62
C ASN A 72 0.70 -8.69 -10.39
N ILE A 73 1.20 -9.68 -9.64
CA ILE A 73 2.09 -9.43 -8.50
C ILE A 73 3.37 -8.72 -8.96
N ALA A 74 4.01 -9.23 -10.03
CA ALA A 74 5.21 -8.62 -10.58
C ALA A 74 4.97 -7.19 -11.10
N ILE A 75 3.84 -6.94 -11.77
CA ILE A 75 3.46 -5.59 -12.24
C ILE A 75 3.32 -4.63 -11.05
N ILE A 76 2.66 -5.03 -9.97
CA ILE A 76 2.49 -4.18 -8.78
C ILE A 76 3.85 -3.89 -8.13
N LEU A 77 4.69 -4.91 -7.94
CA LEU A 77 6.04 -4.73 -7.38
C LEU A 77 6.90 -3.81 -8.25
N LEU A 78 6.92 -4.02 -9.56
CA LEU A 78 7.66 -3.17 -10.50
C LEU A 78 7.12 -1.74 -10.51
N SER A 79 5.81 -1.55 -10.40
CA SER A 79 5.20 -0.22 -10.31
C SER A 79 5.64 0.53 -9.05
N LEU A 80 5.76 -0.16 -7.91
CA LEU A 80 6.27 0.40 -6.65
C LEU A 80 7.77 0.73 -6.74
N CYS A 81 8.58 -0.15 -7.32
CA CYS A 81 10.00 0.13 -7.54
C CYS A 81 10.19 1.33 -8.48
N GLY A 82 9.44 1.38 -9.58
CA GLY A 82 9.48 2.49 -10.52
C GLY A 82 8.99 3.81 -9.91
N PHE A 83 7.96 3.77 -9.05
CA PHE A 83 7.55 4.94 -8.26
C PHE A 83 8.70 5.49 -7.42
N ALA A 84 9.38 4.63 -6.65
CA ALA A 84 10.48 5.05 -5.80
C ALA A 84 11.64 5.65 -6.61
N LEU A 85 12.05 4.99 -7.70
CA LEU A 85 13.12 5.46 -8.57
C LEU A 85 12.76 6.79 -9.26
N LEU A 86 11.59 6.89 -9.87
CA LEU A 86 11.18 8.11 -10.57
C LEU A 86 10.96 9.28 -9.59
N SER A 87 10.46 9.01 -8.38
CA SER A 87 10.32 10.04 -7.35
C SER A 87 11.68 10.55 -6.85
N GLN A 88 12.70 9.70 -6.86
CA GLN A 88 14.06 10.06 -6.43
C GLN A 88 14.87 10.76 -7.52
N TYR A 89 14.77 10.31 -8.78
CA TYR A 89 15.62 10.80 -9.88
C TYR A 89 14.97 11.87 -10.75
N LEU A 90 13.63 11.87 -10.87
CA LEU A 90 12.90 12.88 -11.61
C LEU A 90 12.16 13.77 -10.62
N ASN A 91 10.96 13.35 -10.22
CA ASN A 91 10.06 14.05 -9.31
C ASN A 91 8.93 13.13 -8.87
N MET A 92 8.37 13.39 -7.68
CA MET A 92 7.28 12.60 -7.11
C MET A 92 6.01 12.65 -7.97
N ILE A 93 5.75 13.74 -8.69
CA ILE A 93 4.61 13.82 -9.62
C ILE A 93 4.75 12.76 -10.73
N ALA A 94 5.92 12.67 -11.35
CA ALA A 94 6.20 11.66 -12.38
C ALA A 94 6.11 10.23 -11.80
N GLY A 95 6.61 10.04 -10.58
CA GLY A 95 6.45 8.81 -9.81
C GLY A 95 4.99 8.41 -9.63
N ILE A 96 4.13 9.32 -9.12
CA ILE A 96 2.70 9.06 -8.88
C ILE A 96 2.00 8.66 -10.17
N VAL A 97 2.21 9.41 -11.26
CA VAL A 97 1.59 9.11 -12.56
C VAL A 97 2.03 7.72 -13.03
N PHE A 98 3.32 7.41 -12.98
CA PHE A 98 3.83 6.10 -13.36
C PHE A 98 3.22 4.97 -12.51
N LEU A 99 3.19 5.14 -11.18
CA LEU A 99 2.63 4.16 -10.26
C LEU A 99 1.17 3.84 -10.60
N VAL A 100 0.34 4.88 -10.78
CA VAL A 100 -1.09 4.71 -11.05
C VAL A 100 -1.31 4.00 -12.39
N PHE A 101 -0.60 4.41 -13.44
CA PHE A 101 -0.76 3.81 -14.75
C PHE A 101 -0.25 2.37 -14.81
N CYS A 102 0.95 2.09 -14.28
CA CYS A 102 1.52 0.76 -14.26
C CYS A 102 0.73 -0.20 -13.36
N SER A 103 0.37 0.21 -12.14
CA SER A 103 -0.42 -0.65 -11.24
C SER A 103 -1.83 -0.93 -11.79
N SER A 104 -2.41 0.00 -12.54
CA SER A 104 -3.73 -0.18 -13.17
C SER A 104 -3.75 -1.28 -14.24
N TYR A 105 -2.61 -1.66 -14.82
CA TYR A 105 -2.53 -2.82 -15.73
C TYR A 105 -2.73 -4.17 -15.03
N ALA A 106 -2.49 -4.24 -13.71
CA ALA A 106 -2.80 -5.42 -12.92
C ALA A 106 -4.31 -5.53 -12.60
N GLY A 107 -5.08 -4.47 -12.84
CA GLY A 107 -6.53 -4.42 -12.64
C GLY A 107 -7.31 -5.08 -13.79
N THR A 108 -8.54 -5.51 -13.50
CA THR A 108 -9.43 -6.15 -14.49
C THR A 108 -10.09 -5.17 -15.46
N SER A 109 -10.14 -3.89 -15.12
CA SER A 109 -10.69 -2.81 -15.94
C SER A 109 -9.63 -1.76 -16.11
N TYR A 110 -9.20 -1.48 -17.33
CA TYR A 110 -8.28 -0.38 -17.62
C TYR A 110 -9.04 0.82 -18.17
N SER A 111 -8.87 1.99 -17.55
CA SER A 111 -9.49 3.23 -18.02
C SER A 111 -8.54 4.39 -17.80
N VAL A 112 -8.08 4.97 -18.91
CA VAL A 112 -7.16 6.12 -18.89
C VAL A 112 -7.77 7.31 -18.14
N VAL A 113 -9.07 7.58 -18.35
CA VAL A 113 -9.78 8.68 -17.68
C VAL A 113 -9.82 8.46 -16.17
N ARG A 114 -10.06 7.22 -15.71
CA ARG A 114 -10.04 6.89 -14.28
C ARG A 114 -8.64 7.03 -13.71
N ASN A 115 -7.62 6.57 -14.42
CA ASN A 115 -6.23 6.65 -13.98
C ASN A 115 -5.75 8.12 -13.89
N LEU A 116 -6.17 8.97 -14.83
CA LEU A 116 -5.91 10.42 -14.77
C LEU A 116 -6.56 11.05 -13.54
N LYS A 117 -7.83 10.74 -13.25
CA LYS A 117 -8.52 11.23 -12.04
C LYS A 117 -7.83 10.78 -10.76
N ILE A 118 -7.41 9.51 -10.67
CA ILE A 118 -6.69 8.97 -9.51
C ILE A 118 -5.34 9.67 -9.35
N SER A 119 -4.58 9.81 -10.44
CA SER A 119 -3.27 10.48 -10.43
C SER A 119 -3.40 11.94 -10.00
N ALA A 120 -4.34 12.69 -10.58
CA ALA A 120 -4.59 14.08 -10.23
C ALA A 120 -5.00 14.23 -8.76
N SER A 121 -5.83 13.32 -8.24
CA SER A 121 -6.23 13.31 -6.82
C SER A 121 -5.04 13.07 -5.89
N LEU A 122 -4.19 12.08 -6.19
CA LEU A 122 -2.98 11.79 -5.40
C LEU A 122 -1.97 12.94 -5.45
N ILE A 123 -1.81 13.58 -6.61
CA ILE A 123 -0.97 14.78 -6.75
C ILE A 123 -1.53 15.92 -5.90
N ALA A 124 -2.85 16.15 -5.92
CA ALA A 124 -3.48 17.19 -5.09
C ALA A 124 -3.28 16.93 -3.58
N ILE A 125 -3.37 15.68 -3.13
CA ILE A 125 -3.07 15.30 -1.74
C ILE A 125 -1.59 15.55 -1.42
N ALA A 126 -0.68 15.21 -2.33
CA ALA A 126 0.75 15.48 -2.16
C ALA A 126 1.04 16.99 -2.01
N PHE A 127 0.38 17.84 -2.80
CA PHE A 127 0.45 19.29 -2.65
C PHE A 127 -0.12 19.78 -1.32
N ALA A 128 -1.26 19.23 -0.89
CA ALA A 128 -1.85 19.54 0.40
C ALA A 128 -0.89 19.16 1.53
N PHE A 129 -0.19 18.04 1.45
CA PHE A 129 0.81 17.65 2.46
C PHE A 129 2.04 18.57 2.47
N GLN A 130 2.50 19.02 1.30
CA GLN A 130 3.59 19.99 1.25
C GLN A 130 3.18 21.34 1.87
N HIS A 131 2.00 21.86 1.52
CA HIS A 131 1.58 23.21 1.92
C HIS A 131 0.98 23.28 3.34
N LEU A 132 0.22 22.27 3.73
CA LEU A 132 -0.52 22.26 5.00
C LEU A 132 0.32 21.71 6.16
N LEU A 133 1.15 20.70 5.88
CA LEU A 133 2.00 20.04 6.88
C LEU A 133 3.48 20.46 6.81
N GLY A 134 3.86 21.24 5.79
CA GLY A 134 5.25 21.69 5.60
C GLY A 134 6.22 20.57 5.23
N LEU A 135 5.72 19.44 4.71
CA LEU A 135 6.58 18.32 4.31
C LEU A 135 7.42 18.66 3.08
N GLN A 136 8.72 18.38 3.13
CA GLN A 136 9.63 18.53 2.00
C GLN A 136 9.47 17.35 1.05
N LEU A 137 8.52 17.46 0.11
CA LEU A 137 8.32 16.48 -0.95
C LEU A 137 8.97 16.97 -2.26
N PRO A 138 9.73 16.13 -2.99
CA PRO A 138 10.32 16.49 -4.27
C PRO A 138 9.24 16.49 -5.36
N LEU A 139 8.34 17.49 -5.34
CA LEU A 139 7.25 17.58 -6.31
C LEU A 139 7.73 18.10 -7.67
N PHE A 140 8.83 18.86 -7.71
CA PHE A 140 9.39 19.51 -8.90
C PHE A 140 10.93 19.48 -8.92
#